data_AF-A0A2E9UPJ8-F1
#
_entry.id   AF-A0A2E9UPJ8-F1
#
_cell.length_a   1.000
_cell.length_b   1.000
_cell.length_c   1.000
_cell.angle_alpha   90.00
_cell.angle_beta   90.00
_cell.angle_gamma   90.00
#
_symmetry.space_group_name_H-M   'P 1'
#
loop_
_entity.id
_entity.type
_entity.pdbx_description
1 polymer ?
#
loop_
_entity_poly.entity_id
_entity_poly.type
_entity_poly.pdbx_seq_one_letter_code
_entity_poly.pdbx_strand_id
1 'polypeptide(L)'
;MPWSLSPDLGILVVAVVLEMVGREPPKWFHPTVWIGRSVTIAEAKAPTSRNTGFIFGVMILLLVAGIWGAAAYFAAEGLRDIHQIAYILVGGCILKTTFSVKMLHHAATKVRDLLVSGDTDGFRAQMSWLVSRDASNMTPEQAAAATVESVSENIADSIIGPWLAFALFGLPGAVAYRAINTLDSMIGYHG
;
A
#
# COMPACT_ATOMS: atom_id res chain seq x y z
N MET A 1 -17.06 30.88 5.48
CA MET A 1 -16.09 31.40 4.49
C MET A 1 -15.91 30.34 3.41
N PRO A 2 -16.08 30.65 2.12
CA PRO A 2 -16.21 29.63 1.05
C PRO A 2 -14.88 28.99 0.61
N TRP A 3 -13.76 29.27 1.32
CA TRP A 3 -12.43 28.76 1.02
C TRP A 3 -11.78 28.02 2.20
N SER A 4 -12.56 27.56 3.19
CA SER A 4 -12.00 26.67 4.22
C SER A 4 -11.63 25.34 3.55
N LEU A 5 -10.34 25.09 3.37
CA LEU A 5 -9.84 23.76 3.04
C LEU A 5 -10.49 22.78 4.03
N SER A 6 -11.12 21.72 3.54
CA SER A 6 -11.65 20.69 4.44
C SER A 6 -10.47 20.15 5.28
N PRO A 7 -10.68 19.83 6.56
CA PRO A 7 -9.66 19.18 7.39
C PRO A 7 -9.05 17.95 6.68
N ASP A 8 -9.85 17.24 5.90
CA ASP A 8 -9.44 16.09 5.08
C ASP A 8 -8.45 16.46 3.97
N LEU A 9 -8.63 17.62 3.32
CA LEU A 9 -7.66 18.13 2.35
C LEU A 9 -6.35 18.52 3.05
N GLY A 10 -6.43 19.05 4.28
CA GLY A 10 -5.27 19.26 5.13
C GLY A 10 -4.50 17.96 5.42
N ILE A 11 -5.23 16.88 5.75
CA ILE A 11 -4.67 15.54 5.96
C ILE A 11 -3.92 15.07 4.70
N LEU A 12 -4.55 15.19 3.52
CA LEU A 12 -3.94 14.79 2.25
C LEU A 12 -2.66 15.58 1.97
N VAL A 13 -2.70 16.90 2.15
CA VAL A 13 -1.52 17.76 1.94
C VAL A 13 -0.38 17.36 2.87
N VAL A 14 -0.65 17.17 4.16
CA VAL A 14 0.37 16.71 5.12
C VAL A 14 0.92 15.35 4.70
N ALA A 15 0.07 14.40 4.31
CA ALA A 15 0.52 13.08 3.88
C ALA A 15 1.43 13.14 2.65
N VAL A 16 1.08 13.96 1.65
CA VAL A 16 1.90 14.16 0.44
C VAL A 16 3.22 14.86 0.77
N VAL A 17 3.20 15.89 1.62
CA VAL A 17 4.44 16.57 2.06
C VAL A 17 5.35 15.60 2.81
N LEU A 18 4.80 14.78 3.70
CA LEU A 18 5.54 13.75 4.40
C LEU A 18 6.12 12.71 3.44
N GLU A 19 5.38 12.35 2.39
CA GLU A 19 5.89 11.47 1.33
C GLU A 19 7.03 12.14 0.56
N MET A 20 6.94 13.43 0.23
CA MET A 20 7.97 14.15 -0.54
C MET A 20 9.24 14.46 0.27
N VAL A 21 9.12 14.77 1.55
CA VAL A 21 10.25 15.19 2.41
C VAL A 21 10.79 14.03 3.24
N GLY A 22 9.92 13.14 3.70
CA GLY A 22 10.27 12.03 4.58
C GLY A 22 10.97 10.88 3.87
N ARG A 23 11.51 9.97 4.68
CA ARG A 23 11.90 8.62 4.26
C ARG A 23 10.82 7.66 4.73
N GLU A 24 10.72 6.48 4.10
CA GLU A 24 9.87 5.41 4.60
C GLU A 24 10.19 5.13 6.07
N PRO A 25 9.17 5.04 6.95
CA PRO A 25 9.42 4.73 8.35
C PRO A 25 10.05 3.32 8.45
N PRO A 26 10.88 3.06 9.46
CA PRO A 26 11.46 1.74 9.68
C PRO A 26 10.38 0.66 9.71
N LYS A 27 10.68 -0.55 9.20
CA LYS A 27 9.71 -1.67 9.11
C LYS A 27 8.99 -1.97 10.42
N TRP A 28 9.61 -1.75 11.57
CA TRP A 28 9.01 -2.00 12.89
C TRP A 28 7.95 -0.97 13.31
N PHE A 29 7.94 0.21 12.67
CA PHE A 29 7.01 1.32 12.93
C PHE A 29 6.04 1.57 11.76
N HIS A 30 5.90 0.61 10.84
CA HIS A 30 5.07 0.78 9.65
C HIS A 30 3.73 0.04 9.81
N PRO A 31 2.57 0.73 9.83
CA PRO A 31 1.26 0.10 9.97
C PRO A 31 0.98 -1.02 8.96
N THR A 32 1.38 -0.86 7.70
CA THR A 32 1.30 -1.96 6.70
C THR A 32 2.02 -3.24 7.13
N VAL A 33 3.16 -3.16 7.82
CA VAL A 33 3.85 -4.36 8.33
C VAL A 33 3.04 -5.02 9.44
N TRP A 34 2.38 -4.23 10.30
CA TRP A 34 1.52 -4.76 11.35
C TRP A 34 0.23 -5.37 10.77
N ILE A 35 -0.33 -4.77 9.73
CA ILE A 35 -1.41 -5.36 8.92
C ILE A 35 -0.96 -6.73 8.40
N GLY A 36 0.18 -6.81 7.72
CA GLY A 36 0.70 -8.08 7.20
C GLY A 36 0.89 -9.14 8.30
N ARG A 37 1.43 -8.75 9.46
CA ARG A 37 1.54 -9.66 10.62
C ARG A 37 0.17 -10.16 11.10
N SER A 38 -0.84 -9.30 11.12
CA SER A 38 -2.20 -9.71 11.50
C SER A 38 -2.80 -10.70 10.50
N VAL A 39 -2.50 -10.54 9.20
CA VAL A 39 -2.86 -11.51 8.15
C VAL A 39 -2.16 -12.84 8.38
N THR A 40 -0.84 -12.87 8.58
CA THR A 40 -0.08 -14.11 8.85
C THR A 40 -0.60 -14.87 10.07
N ILE A 41 -0.92 -14.15 11.15
CA ILE A 41 -1.48 -14.78 12.37
C ILE A 41 -2.87 -15.38 12.09
N ALA A 42 -3.70 -14.69 11.31
CA ALA A 42 -5.02 -15.17 10.96
C ALA A 42 -4.95 -16.38 10.00
N GLU A 43 -4.06 -16.33 9.01
CA GLU A 43 -3.84 -17.38 8.03
C GLU A 43 -3.26 -18.67 8.64
N ALA A 44 -2.52 -18.60 9.75
CA ALA A 44 -1.96 -19.78 10.42
C ALA A 44 -3.01 -20.84 10.82
N LYS A 45 -4.30 -20.48 10.83
CA LYS A 45 -5.43 -21.39 11.11
C LYS A 45 -6.26 -21.72 9.87
N ALA A 46 -5.75 -21.44 8.67
CA ALA A 46 -6.50 -21.62 7.43
C ALA A 46 -6.84 -23.10 7.18
N PRO A 47 -8.11 -23.41 6.86
CA PRO A 47 -8.53 -24.77 6.53
C PRO A 47 -8.05 -25.16 5.12
N THR A 48 -7.80 -26.46 4.92
CA THR A 48 -7.29 -27.01 3.65
C THR A 48 -8.37 -27.27 2.59
N SER A 49 -9.65 -27.27 2.98
CA SER A 49 -10.75 -27.49 2.05
C SER A 49 -11.07 -26.22 1.25
N ARG A 50 -11.38 -26.37 -0.05
CA ARG A 50 -11.63 -25.22 -0.95
C ARG A 50 -12.75 -24.29 -0.48
N ASN A 51 -13.90 -24.85 -0.11
CA ASN A 51 -15.08 -24.04 0.27
C ASN A 51 -14.89 -23.37 1.64
N THR A 52 -14.33 -24.09 2.62
CA THR A 52 -14.05 -23.51 3.94
C THR A 52 -12.90 -22.50 3.86
N GLY A 53 -11.90 -22.75 3.00
CA GLY A 53 -10.81 -21.82 2.72
C GLY A 53 -11.30 -20.50 2.14
N PHE A 54 -12.24 -20.53 1.18
CA PHE A 54 -12.85 -19.32 0.64
C PHE A 54 -13.59 -18.51 1.72
N ILE A 55 -14.45 -19.16 2.52
CA ILE A 55 -15.19 -18.50 3.61
C ILE A 55 -14.21 -17.92 4.64
N PHE A 56 -13.15 -18.66 4.96
CA PHE A 56 -12.12 -18.21 5.88
C PHE A 56 -11.35 -17.00 5.34
N GLY A 57 -11.00 -16.99 4.05
CA GLY A 57 -10.38 -15.83 3.39
C GLY A 57 -11.26 -14.58 3.45
N VAL A 58 -12.56 -14.71 3.17
CA VAL A 58 -13.53 -13.60 3.31
C VAL A 58 -13.61 -13.12 4.76
N MET A 59 -13.62 -14.03 5.73
CA MET A 59 -13.63 -13.68 7.16
C MET A 59 -12.37 -12.94 7.58
N ILE A 60 -11.18 -13.38 7.15
CA ILE A 60 -9.92 -12.67 7.41
C ILE A 60 -9.99 -11.27 6.80
N LEU A 61 -10.44 -11.14 5.56
CA LEU A 61 -10.54 -9.86 4.87
C LEU A 61 -11.42 -8.88 5.65
N LEU A 62 -12.63 -9.29 6.02
CA LEU A 62 -13.56 -8.44 6.77
C LEU A 62 -13.01 -8.08 8.16
N LEU A 63 -12.41 -9.04 8.87
CA LEU A 63 -11.86 -8.81 10.21
C LEU A 63 -10.65 -7.90 10.19
N VAL A 64 -9.67 -8.16 9.32
CA VAL A 64 -8.43 -7.37 9.25
C VAL A 64 -8.74 -5.96 8.74
N ALA A 65 -9.51 -5.81 7.66
CA ALA A 65 -9.90 -4.50 7.16
C ALA A 65 -10.74 -3.72 8.19
N GLY A 66 -11.68 -4.40 8.85
CA GLY A 66 -12.52 -3.80 9.88
C GLY A 66 -11.75 -3.34 11.12
N ILE A 67 -10.85 -4.18 11.65
CA ILE A 67 -10.03 -3.86 12.84
C ILE A 67 -9.12 -2.67 12.55
N TRP A 68 -8.41 -2.69 11.42
CA TRP A 68 -7.47 -1.60 11.10
C TRP A 68 -8.18 -0.32 10.69
N GLY A 69 -9.30 -0.41 9.98
CA GLY A 69 -10.17 0.73 9.70
C GLY A 69 -10.72 1.37 10.99
N ALA A 70 -11.22 0.55 11.92
CA ALA A 70 -11.70 1.02 13.22
C ALA A 70 -10.56 1.63 14.05
N ALA A 71 -9.36 1.02 14.06
CA ALA A 71 -8.21 1.58 14.73
C ALA A 71 -7.83 2.97 14.18
N ALA A 72 -7.86 3.14 12.85
CA ALA A 72 -7.63 4.44 12.22
C ALA A 72 -8.71 5.48 12.58
N TYR A 73 -9.97 5.06 12.63
CA TYR A 73 -11.07 5.89 13.10
C TYR A 73 -10.82 6.39 14.53
N PHE A 74 -10.59 5.48 15.49
CA PHE A 74 -10.38 5.87 16.89
C PHE A 74 -9.07 6.64 17.12
N ALA A 75 -8.04 6.40 16.31
CA ALA A 75 -6.76 7.09 16.42
C ALA A 75 -6.82 8.56 15.99
N ALA A 76 -7.71 8.91 15.04
CA ALA A 76 -7.79 10.27 14.50
C ALA A 76 -9.11 10.97 14.83
N GLU A 77 -10.26 10.31 14.67
CA GLU A 77 -11.57 10.98 14.71
C GLU A 77 -11.89 11.58 16.09
N GLY A 78 -11.40 10.96 17.17
CA GLY A 78 -11.51 11.53 18.52
C GLY A 78 -10.80 12.89 18.69
N LEU A 79 -9.85 13.23 17.81
CA LEU A 79 -9.16 14.53 17.79
C LEU A 79 -9.89 15.59 16.98
N ARG A 80 -10.87 15.21 16.15
CA ARG A 80 -11.55 16.12 15.22
C ARG A 80 -12.24 17.26 15.95
N ASP A 81 -12.96 16.94 17.02
CA ASP A 81 -13.73 17.90 17.82
C ASP A 81 -12.91 18.55 18.94
N ILE A 82 -11.73 18.00 19.26
CA ILE A 82 -10.85 18.51 20.33
C ILE A 82 -9.83 19.51 19.77
N HIS A 83 -9.12 19.14 18.70
CA HIS A 83 -8.02 19.94 18.17
C HIS A 83 -7.77 19.66 16.68
N GLN A 84 -8.34 20.52 15.82
CA GLN A 84 -8.31 20.35 14.35
C GLN A 84 -6.90 20.17 13.77
N ILE A 85 -5.89 20.90 14.26
CA ILE A 85 -4.50 20.74 13.78
C ILE A 85 -3.95 19.35 14.15
N ALA A 86 -4.32 18.83 15.33
CA ALA A 86 -3.84 17.52 15.76
C ALA A 86 -4.48 16.42 14.91
N TYR A 87 -5.78 16.56 14.63
CA TYR A 87 -6.49 15.72 13.66
C TYR A 87 -5.78 15.71 12.29
N ILE A 88 -5.44 16.88 11.74
CA ILE A 88 -4.76 17.00 10.45
C ILE A 88 -3.39 16.32 10.46
N LEU A 89 -2.58 16.56 11.50
CA LEU A 89 -1.22 16.00 11.57
C LEU A 89 -1.24 14.49 11.79
N VAL A 90 -2.05 13.99 12.73
CA VAL A 90 -2.18 12.56 13.02
C VAL A 90 -2.79 11.82 11.83
N GLY A 91 -3.87 12.37 11.27
CA GLY A 91 -4.50 11.83 10.07
C GLY A 91 -3.55 11.81 8.87
N GLY A 92 -2.77 12.87 8.67
CA GLY A 92 -1.75 12.93 7.61
C GLY A 92 -0.65 11.88 7.78
N CYS A 93 -0.16 11.68 9.01
CA CYS A 93 0.80 10.63 9.33
C CYS A 93 0.23 9.22 9.04
N ILE A 94 -1.02 8.95 9.44
CA ILE A 94 -1.66 7.66 9.18
C ILE A 94 -1.88 7.47 7.68
N LEU A 95 -2.44 8.46 6.98
CA LEU A 95 -2.71 8.39 5.55
C LEU A 95 -1.42 8.15 4.75
N LYS A 96 -0.31 8.80 5.12
CA LYS A 96 1.01 8.56 4.48
C LYS A 96 1.43 7.10 4.52
N THR A 97 1.01 6.32 5.52
CA THR A 97 1.38 4.89 5.60
C THR A 97 0.58 4.01 4.65
N THR A 98 -0.47 4.55 4.01
CA THR A 98 -1.33 3.81 3.09
C THR A 98 -0.86 3.86 1.64
N PHE A 99 0.03 4.79 1.28
CA PHE A 99 0.56 4.96 -0.06
C PHE A 99 2.08 5.23 -0.06
N SER A 100 2.76 4.93 -1.17
CA SER A 100 4.17 5.29 -1.35
C SER A 100 4.47 5.53 -2.83
N VAL A 101 4.83 6.77 -3.18
CA VAL A 101 5.19 7.17 -4.54
C VAL A 101 6.69 6.97 -4.75
N LYS A 102 7.50 7.27 -3.73
CA LYS A 102 8.97 7.18 -3.82
C LYS A 102 9.45 5.75 -4.03
N MET A 103 8.85 4.80 -3.32
CA MET A 103 9.21 3.39 -3.46
C MET A 103 8.96 2.89 -4.89
N LEU A 104 7.82 3.26 -5.46
CA LEU A 104 7.45 2.86 -6.81
C LEU A 104 8.35 3.50 -7.87
N HIS A 105 8.62 4.81 -7.72
CA HIS A 105 9.58 5.51 -8.57
C HIS A 105 10.97 4.86 -8.48
N HIS A 106 11.44 4.54 -7.27
CA HIS A 106 12.75 3.92 -7.07
C HIS A 106 12.87 2.57 -7.74
N ALA A 107 11.83 1.72 -7.64
CA ALA A 107 11.77 0.44 -8.32
C ALA A 107 11.88 0.60 -9.86
N ALA A 108 11.12 1.55 -10.43
CA ALA A 108 11.16 1.84 -11.85
C ALA A 108 12.52 2.39 -12.32
N THR A 109 13.10 3.34 -11.57
CA THR A 109 14.41 3.91 -11.91
C THR A 109 15.53 2.90 -11.81
N LYS A 110 15.48 1.99 -10.84
CA LYS A 110 16.51 0.97 -10.68
C LYS A 110 16.59 0.07 -11.92
N VAL A 111 15.46 -0.35 -12.47
CA VAL A 111 15.46 -1.12 -13.72
C VAL A 111 15.92 -0.27 -14.89
N ARG A 112 15.44 0.98 -15.01
CA ARG A 112 15.87 1.90 -16.07
C ARG A 112 17.38 2.06 -16.09
N ASP A 113 18.01 2.30 -14.95
CA ASP A 113 19.44 2.54 -14.85
C ASP A 113 20.24 1.30 -15.28
N LEU A 114 19.77 0.09 -14.90
CA LEU A 114 20.35 -1.18 -15.34
C LEU A 114 20.24 -1.37 -16.85
N LEU A 115 19.06 -1.08 -17.43
CA LEU A 115 18.83 -1.15 -18.87
C LEU A 115 19.72 -0.15 -19.64
N VAL A 116 19.84 1.09 -19.15
CA VAL A 116 20.68 2.13 -19.77
C VAL A 116 22.16 1.75 -19.71
N SER A 117 22.60 1.11 -18.63
CA SER A 117 23.98 0.64 -18.48
C SER A 117 24.33 -0.61 -19.31
N GLY A 118 23.33 -1.29 -19.87
CA GLY A 118 23.51 -2.57 -20.58
C GLY A 118 23.77 -3.77 -19.65
N ASP A 119 23.57 -3.62 -18.34
CA ASP A 119 23.76 -4.68 -17.35
C ASP A 119 22.66 -5.73 -17.44
N THR A 120 22.91 -6.75 -18.25
CA THR A 120 21.94 -7.79 -18.58
C THR A 120 21.62 -8.67 -17.38
N ASP A 121 22.63 -9.07 -16.62
CA ASP A 121 22.44 -9.91 -15.44
C ASP A 121 21.75 -9.11 -14.33
N GLY A 122 22.12 -7.83 -14.17
CA GLY A 122 21.52 -6.93 -13.20
C GLY A 122 20.02 -6.71 -13.42
N PHE A 123 19.59 -6.36 -14.63
CA PHE A 123 18.15 -6.15 -14.87
C PHE A 123 17.35 -7.45 -14.72
N ARG A 124 17.89 -8.59 -15.18
CA ARG A 124 17.24 -9.90 -15.04
C ARG A 124 17.08 -10.32 -13.58
N ALA A 125 18.10 -10.09 -12.75
CA ALA A 125 18.01 -10.29 -11.32
C ALA A 125 16.94 -9.38 -10.68
N GLN A 126 16.83 -8.13 -11.15
CA GLN A 126 15.84 -7.19 -10.64
C GLN A 126 14.39 -7.54 -11.04
N MET A 127 14.18 -8.22 -12.17
CA MET A 127 12.85 -8.64 -12.63
C MET A 127 12.15 -9.59 -11.66
N SER A 128 12.88 -10.38 -10.86
CA SER A 128 12.29 -11.27 -9.84
C SER A 128 11.42 -10.55 -8.80
N TRP A 129 11.59 -9.23 -8.66
CA TRP A 129 10.78 -8.38 -7.77
C TRP A 129 9.52 -7.82 -8.43
N LEU A 130 9.41 -7.89 -9.76
CA LEU A 130 8.34 -7.26 -10.55
C LEU A 130 7.47 -8.28 -11.28
N VAL A 131 8.02 -9.43 -11.63
CA VAL A 131 7.31 -10.49 -12.36
C VAL A 131 7.47 -11.85 -11.67
N SER A 132 6.42 -12.67 -11.74
CA SER A 132 6.41 -14.05 -11.23
C SER A 132 7.04 -15.07 -12.19
N ARG A 133 7.16 -14.73 -13.49
CA ARG A 133 7.73 -15.62 -14.52
C ARG A 133 9.25 -15.60 -14.54
N ASP A 134 9.85 -16.66 -15.07
CA ASP A 134 11.29 -16.73 -15.26
C ASP A 134 11.80 -15.58 -16.15
N ALA A 135 12.72 -14.79 -15.59
CA ALA A 135 13.34 -13.64 -16.23
C ALA A 135 14.74 -13.94 -16.80
N SER A 136 15.23 -15.18 -16.68
CA SER A 136 16.58 -15.61 -17.08
C SER A 136 16.91 -15.28 -18.55
N ASN A 137 15.92 -15.34 -19.42
CA ASN A 137 16.05 -15.10 -20.87
C ASN A 137 15.34 -13.82 -21.35
N MET A 138 14.95 -12.92 -20.44
CA MET A 138 14.29 -11.67 -20.85
C MET A 138 15.22 -10.78 -21.67
N THR A 139 14.68 -10.18 -22.72
CA THR A 139 15.33 -9.09 -23.46
C THR A 139 15.16 -7.75 -22.74
N PRO A 140 15.98 -6.74 -23.04
CA PRO A 140 15.82 -5.39 -22.50
C PRO A 140 14.43 -4.80 -22.75
N GLU A 141 13.85 -5.03 -23.93
CA GLU A 141 12.51 -4.54 -24.30
C GLU A 141 11.42 -5.23 -23.48
N GLN A 142 11.55 -6.54 -23.26
CA GLN A 142 10.62 -7.30 -22.43
C GLN A 142 10.69 -6.85 -20.96
N ALA A 143 11.90 -6.59 -20.44
CA ALA A 143 12.09 -6.08 -19.09
C ALA A 143 11.52 -4.67 -18.92
N ALA A 144 11.71 -3.79 -19.91
CA ALA A 144 11.12 -2.46 -19.93
C ALA A 144 9.58 -2.52 -19.93
N ALA A 145 8.99 -3.33 -20.80
CA ALA A 145 7.55 -3.52 -20.88
C ALA A 145 6.97 -4.08 -19.57
N ALA A 146 7.59 -5.12 -19.01
CA ALA A 146 7.19 -5.72 -17.74
C ALA A 146 7.29 -4.71 -16.57
N THR A 147 8.31 -3.85 -16.58
CA THR A 147 8.44 -2.79 -15.57
C THR A 147 7.32 -1.77 -15.69
N VAL A 148 6.98 -1.33 -16.91
CA VAL A 148 5.88 -0.37 -17.11
C VAL A 148 4.54 -0.98 -16.71
N GLU A 149 4.29 -2.24 -17.06
CA GLU A 149 3.09 -2.99 -16.66
C GLU A 149 2.97 -3.08 -15.14
N SER A 150 4.00 -3.60 -14.46
CA SER A 150 4.05 -3.74 -13.01
C SER A 150 3.91 -2.40 -12.28
N VAL A 151 4.57 -1.34 -12.79
CA VAL A 151 4.46 0.01 -12.21
C VAL A 151 3.06 0.57 -12.40
N SER A 152 2.46 0.39 -13.57
CA SER A 152 1.11 0.90 -13.86
C SER A 152 0.06 0.24 -12.97
N GLU A 153 0.17 -1.08 -12.77
CA GLU A 153 -0.67 -1.84 -11.84
C GLU A 153 -0.48 -1.34 -10.39
N ASN A 154 0.77 -1.19 -9.95
CA ASN A 154 1.08 -0.70 -8.61
C ASN A 154 0.66 0.76 -8.37
N ILE A 155 0.56 1.61 -9.41
CA ILE A 155 0.00 2.97 -9.25
C ILE A 155 -1.45 2.90 -8.80
N ALA A 156 -2.25 2.02 -9.43
CA ALA A 156 -3.65 1.86 -9.08
C ALA A 156 -3.80 1.42 -7.62
N ASP A 157 -3.02 0.42 -7.22
CA ASP A 157 -3.13 -0.24 -5.92
C ASP A 157 -2.46 0.50 -4.75
N SER A 158 -1.30 1.11 -5.00
CA SER A 158 -0.48 1.72 -3.94
C SER A 158 -0.62 3.23 -3.86
N ILE A 159 -1.36 3.88 -4.77
CA ILE A 159 -1.57 5.33 -4.76
C ILE A 159 -3.04 5.68 -4.96
N ILE A 160 -3.61 5.32 -6.11
CA ILE A 160 -4.95 5.78 -6.50
C ILE A 160 -6.03 5.16 -5.60
N GLY A 161 -5.94 3.86 -5.35
CA GLY A 161 -6.87 3.13 -4.49
C GLY A 161 -6.97 3.71 -3.07
N PRO A 162 -5.85 3.88 -2.34
CA PRO A 162 -5.86 4.51 -1.02
C PRO A 162 -6.43 5.94 -1.03
N TRP A 163 -6.11 6.74 -2.06
CA TRP A 163 -6.61 8.12 -2.19
C TRP A 163 -8.11 8.17 -2.48
N LEU A 164 -8.61 7.30 -3.36
CA LEU A 164 -10.05 7.20 -3.62
C LEU A 164 -10.81 6.68 -2.40
N ALA A 165 -10.28 5.67 -1.71
CA ALA A 165 -10.86 5.17 -0.48
C ALA A 165 -10.87 6.24 0.62
N PHE A 166 -9.82 7.06 0.71
CA PHE A 166 -9.78 8.24 1.57
C PHE A 166 -10.86 9.26 1.20
N ALA A 167 -11.01 9.58 -0.09
CA ALA A 167 -12.00 10.55 -0.55
C ALA A 167 -13.44 10.11 -0.28
N LEU A 168 -13.72 8.80 -0.38
CA LEU A 168 -15.07 8.25 -0.21
C LEU A 168 -15.43 7.94 1.25
N PHE A 169 -14.49 7.41 2.02
CA PHE A 169 -14.74 6.85 3.35
C PHE A 169 -13.81 7.41 4.44
N GLY A 170 -13.03 8.44 4.12
CA GLY A 170 -12.07 9.05 5.04
C GLY A 170 -10.90 8.15 5.38
N LEU A 171 -10.20 8.49 6.46
CA LEU A 171 -9.03 7.77 6.95
C LEU A 171 -9.29 6.26 7.20
N PRO A 172 -10.43 5.84 7.77
CA PRO A 172 -10.76 4.43 7.94
C PRO A 172 -10.80 3.68 6.61
N GLY A 173 -11.35 4.32 5.57
CA GLY A 173 -11.40 3.77 4.21
C GLY A 173 -10.03 3.51 3.62
N ALA A 174 -9.13 4.49 3.70
CA ALA A 174 -7.77 4.37 3.17
C ALA A 174 -7.01 3.21 3.83
N VAL A 175 -7.12 3.09 5.15
CA VAL A 175 -6.46 2.02 5.92
C VAL A 175 -7.10 0.66 5.64
N ALA A 176 -8.43 0.58 5.55
CA ALA A 176 -9.14 -0.64 5.18
C ALA A 176 -8.76 -1.11 3.76
N TYR A 177 -8.68 -0.18 2.80
CA TYR A 177 -8.22 -0.48 1.45
C TYR A 177 -6.78 -1.00 1.47
N ARG A 178 -5.88 -0.36 2.23
CA ARG A 178 -4.49 -0.84 2.37
C ARG A 178 -4.43 -2.24 3.00
N ALA A 179 -5.31 -2.54 3.95
CA ALA A 179 -5.42 -3.87 4.52
C ALA A 179 -5.88 -4.92 3.51
N ILE A 180 -6.88 -4.59 2.69
CA ILE A 180 -7.37 -5.46 1.61
C ILE A 180 -6.25 -5.72 0.58
N ASN A 181 -5.57 -4.67 0.12
CA ASN A 181 -4.46 -4.80 -0.83
C ASN A 181 -3.28 -5.62 -0.25
N THR A 182 -3.00 -5.46 1.06
CA THR A 182 -1.99 -6.29 1.74
C THR A 182 -2.40 -7.76 1.75
N LEU A 183 -3.67 -8.05 2.05
CA LEU A 183 -4.18 -9.42 2.04
C LEU A 183 -4.11 -10.03 0.64
N ASP A 184 -4.47 -9.29 -0.40
CA ASP A 184 -4.39 -9.74 -1.79
C ASP A 184 -2.94 -10.08 -2.20
N SER A 185 -1.99 -9.20 -1.86
CA SER A 185 -0.57 -9.46 -2.13
C SER A 185 0.02 -10.66 -1.39
N MET A 186 -0.53 -11.02 -0.23
CA MET A 186 -0.04 -12.13 0.60
C MET A 186 -0.71 -13.46 0.27
N ILE A 187 -2.04 -13.46 0.17
CA ILE A 187 -2.85 -14.67 -0.01
C ILE A 187 -3.25 -14.84 -1.47
N GLY A 188 -3.73 -13.78 -2.12
CA GLY A 188 -4.24 -13.80 -3.49
C GLY A 188 -3.17 -14.11 -4.53
N TYR A 189 -1.95 -13.61 -4.34
CA TYR A 189 -0.84 -13.81 -5.29
C TYR A 189 -0.31 -15.26 -5.36
N HIS A 190 -0.56 -16.08 -4.33
CA HIS A 190 -0.09 -17.47 -4.25
C HIS A 190 -1.21 -18.51 -4.46
N GLY A 191 -2.45 -18.05 -4.71
CA GLY A 191 -3.67 -18.88 -4.81
C GLY A 191 -3.96 -19.45 -6.19
#